data_AF-A0A4V4NAL5-F1
#
_entry.id   AF-A0A4V4NAL5-F1
#
_cell.length_a   1.000
_cell.length_b   1.000
_cell.length_c   1.000
_cell.angle_alpha   90.00
_cell.angle_beta   90.00
_cell.angle_gamma   90.00
#
_symmetry.space_group_name_H-M   'P 1'
#
loop_
_entity.id
_entity.type
_entity.pdbx_description
1 polymer ?
#
loop_
_entity_poly.entity_id
_entity_poly.type
_entity_poly.pdbx_seq_one_letter_code
_entity_poly.pdbx_strand_id
1 'polypeptide(L)'
;MHRLGLFTDPVAIRLIAKTLVVHEIHRVQDSWPGIREFIRSQNAKYGTSWVSRGAMNKMMNELGRLGHFACCQDLLDIMAQLPSTTPTSLTINTILHHARSQRNFTIALLVLRRANELKIALNEQSYHELFSLAFRLRKPNALGLIWRYACMEGKTSWYMRRRVSDLMEERPEGQTTTGGKRTADDFPALPTFHEENMAPRPLKHLGPWVARRLYSRYITHRAEKPLHELLELSREIDNRIHQVVKQAKQQSDRAIRTTVPGMRIYLRQRIWMPDLKIWGPNLESFRRPCIEMTVTHLAPECSLPAADDGENASPDRNLDATKGPDLETIHGHSK
;
A
#
# COMPACT_ATOMS: atom_id res chain seq x y z
N MET A 1 -10.45 -29.60 38.07
CA MET A 1 -11.05 -29.68 36.73
C MET A 1 -11.34 -31.12 36.29
N HIS A 2 -10.39 -32.07 36.34
CA HIS A 2 -10.66 -33.49 35.99
C HIS A 2 -11.78 -34.15 36.81
N ARG A 3 -11.83 -33.91 38.13
CA ARG A 3 -12.89 -34.45 39.01
C ARG A 3 -14.29 -33.85 38.80
N LEU A 4 -14.43 -32.77 38.03
CA LEU A 4 -15.71 -32.08 37.79
C LEU A 4 -16.34 -32.41 36.43
N GLY A 5 -15.78 -33.36 35.66
CA GLY A 5 -16.29 -33.70 34.31
C GLY A 5 -16.16 -32.56 33.28
N LEU A 6 -15.46 -31.47 33.60
CA LEU A 6 -15.30 -30.32 32.69
C LEU A 6 -14.46 -30.64 31.44
N PHE A 7 -13.72 -31.75 31.45
CA PHE A 7 -12.96 -32.25 30.30
C PHE A 7 -13.65 -33.39 29.54
N THR A 8 -14.91 -33.70 29.88
CA THR A 8 -15.72 -34.66 29.10
C THR A 8 -16.73 -33.98 28.19
N ASP A 9 -17.15 -32.75 28.48
CA ASP A 9 -18.01 -31.95 27.59
C ASP A 9 -17.17 -31.13 26.57
N PRO A 10 -17.30 -31.38 25.25
CA PRO A 10 -16.61 -30.61 24.22
C PRO A 10 -16.86 -29.10 24.27
N VAL A 11 -18.02 -28.65 24.73
CA VAL A 11 -18.34 -27.22 24.83
C VAL A 11 -17.55 -26.57 25.97
N ALA A 12 -17.57 -27.18 27.16
CA ALA A 12 -16.76 -26.74 28.29
C ALA A 12 -15.26 -26.70 27.95
N ILE A 13 -14.73 -27.74 27.28
CA ILE A 13 -13.31 -27.80 26.86
C ILE A 13 -12.95 -26.61 25.96
N ARG A 14 -13.79 -26.30 24.95
CA ARG A 14 -13.54 -25.17 24.04
C ARG A 14 -13.54 -23.84 24.77
N LEU A 15 -14.46 -23.65 25.73
CA LEU A 15 -14.54 -22.42 26.51
C LEU A 15 -13.31 -22.24 27.41
N ILE A 16 -12.91 -23.31 28.11
CA ILE A 16 -11.72 -23.33 28.97
C ILE A 16 -10.48 -23.04 28.12
N ALA A 17 -10.28 -23.78 27.02
CA ALA A 17 -9.11 -23.59 26.18
C ALA A 17 -9.07 -22.21 25.54
N LYS A 18 -10.19 -21.69 25.01
CA LYS A 18 -10.27 -20.30 24.51
C LYS A 18 -9.89 -19.28 25.60
N THR A 19 -10.17 -19.55 26.87
CA THR A 19 -9.86 -18.62 27.97
C THR A 19 -8.39 -18.73 28.40
N LEU A 20 -7.87 -19.95 28.50
CA LEU A 20 -6.54 -20.22 29.02
C LEU A 20 -5.43 -20.13 27.96
N VAL A 21 -5.72 -20.25 26.67
CA VAL A 21 -4.68 -20.37 25.63
C VAL A 21 -3.69 -19.19 25.61
N VAL A 22 -4.15 -17.99 25.94
CA VAL A 22 -3.26 -16.80 26.04
C VAL A 22 -2.31 -16.96 27.23
N HIS A 23 -2.81 -17.41 28.39
CA HIS A 23 -1.99 -17.68 29.56
C HIS A 23 -0.97 -18.78 29.28
N GLU A 24 -1.37 -19.84 28.56
CA GLU A 24 -0.45 -20.93 28.20
C GLU A 24 0.62 -20.46 27.23
N ILE A 25 0.32 -19.54 26.29
CA ILE A 25 1.33 -18.90 25.43
C ILE A 25 2.33 -18.12 26.28
N HIS A 26 1.87 -17.33 27.26
CA HIS A 26 2.76 -16.57 28.15
C HIS A 26 3.67 -17.47 28.98
N ARG A 27 3.17 -18.62 29.44
CA ARG A 27 3.97 -19.58 30.22
C ARG A 27 5.14 -20.18 29.45
N VAL A 28 5.03 -20.28 28.12
CA VAL A 28 6.09 -20.83 27.26
C VAL A 28 6.78 -19.75 26.44
N GLN A 29 6.56 -18.46 26.74
CA GLN A 29 7.05 -17.36 25.92
C GLN A 29 8.58 -17.30 25.89
N ASP A 30 9.24 -17.50 27.03
CA ASP A 30 10.71 -17.41 27.14
C ASP A 30 11.43 -18.55 26.38
N SER A 31 10.75 -19.68 26.20
CA SER A 31 11.24 -20.84 25.46
C SER A 31 10.19 -21.28 24.44
N TRP A 32 9.85 -20.36 23.52
CA TRP A 32 8.77 -20.57 22.56
C TRP A 32 9.07 -21.77 21.65
N PRO A 33 8.30 -22.88 21.73
CA PRO A 33 8.63 -24.11 21.02
C PRO A 33 8.16 -24.10 19.55
N GLY A 34 7.55 -23.00 19.09
CA GLY A 34 6.87 -22.92 17.81
C GLY A 34 5.40 -23.34 17.91
N ILE A 35 4.59 -22.85 16.96
CA ILE A 35 3.14 -23.02 17.03
C ILE A 35 2.68 -24.47 16.87
N ARG A 36 3.40 -25.27 16.09
CA ARG A 36 3.07 -26.68 15.84
C ARG A 36 3.29 -27.52 17.09
N GLU A 37 4.42 -27.33 17.77
CA GLU A 37 4.70 -27.99 19.05
C GLU A 37 3.74 -27.53 20.13
N PHE A 38 3.47 -26.23 20.20
CA PHE A 38 2.48 -25.68 21.13
C PHE A 38 1.12 -26.34 20.94
N ILE A 39 0.59 -26.41 19.70
CA ILE A 39 -0.69 -27.08 19.42
C ILE A 39 -0.64 -28.56 19.80
N ARG A 40 0.47 -29.27 19.55
CA ARG A 40 0.63 -30.67 19.97
C ARG A 40 0.53 -30.82 21.48
N SER A 41 1.17 -29.94 22.25
CA SER A 41 1.07 -29.92 23.71
C SER A 41 -0.36 -29.66 24.21
N GLN A 42 -1.08 -28.75 23.55
CA GLN A 42 -2.48 -28.47 23.89
C GLN A 42 -3.39 -29.64 23.52
N ASN A 43 -3.13 -30.32 22.40
CA ASN A 43 -3.85 -31.53 22.02
C ASN A 43 -3.63 -32.68 23.01
N ALA A 44 -2.42 -32.83 23.55
CA ALA A 44 -2.14 -33.80 24.60
C ALA A 44 -2.90 -33.48 25.90
N LYS A 45 -3.11 -32.20 26.21
CA LYS A 45 -3.79 -31.73 27.43
C LYS A 45 -5.31 -31.77 27.35
N TYR A 46 -5.88 -31.36 26.23
CA TYR A 46 -7.33 -31.13 26.08
C TYR A 46 -8.00 -32.04 25.02
N GLY A 47 -7.25 -32.96 24.39
CA GLY A 47 -7.72 -33.70 23.21
C GLY A 47 -7.77 -32.83 21.96
N THR A 48 -8.48 -33.23 20.91
CA THR A 48 -8.64 -32.41 19.68
C THR A 48 -9.88 -31.50 19.72
N SER A 49 -10.77 -31.69 20.69
CA SER A 49 -12.07 -31.01 20.78
C SER A 49 -11.98 -29.53 21.13
N TRP A 50 -10.89 -29.09 21.75
CA TRP A 50 -10.66 -27.69 22.15
C TRP A 50 -10.46 -26.74 20.98
N VAL A 51 -10.01 -27.28 19.83
CA VAL A 51 -9.70 -26.52 18.63
C VAL A 51 -10.98 -25.83 18.14
N SER A 52 -10.95 -24.50 18.16
CA SER A 52 -12.05 -23.67 17.71
C SER A 52 -11.52 -22.39 17.08
N ARG A 53 -12.27 -21.81 16.13
CA ARG A 53 -11.90 -20.53 15.49
C ARG A 53 -11.65 -19.43 16.53
N GLY A 54 -12.43 -19.41 17.61
CA GLY A 54 -12.28 -18.44 18.70
C GLY A 54 -10.95 -18.59 19.46
N ALA A 55 -10.53 -19.82 19.77
CA ALA A 55 -9.24 -20.08 20.38
C ALA A 55 -8.08 -19.71 19.43
N MET A 56 -8.18 -20.12 18.17
CA MET A 56 -7.17 -19.82 17.14
C MET A 56 -7.02 -18.32 16.89
N ASN A 57 -8.11 -17.55 16.85
CA ASN A 57 -8.03 -16.09 16.72
C ASN A 57 -7.40 -15.42 17.95
N LYS A 58 -7.58 -15.95 19.17
CA LYS A 58 -6.88 -15.45 20.36
C LYS A 58 -5.39 -15.75 20.31
N MET A 59 -5.02 -16.96 19.87
CA MET A 59 -3.62 -17.31 19.62
C MET A 59 -3.00 -16.38 18.57
N MET A 60 -3.69 -16.18 17.45
CA MET A 60 -3.27 -15.27 16.37
C MET A 60 -3.03 -13.84 16.90
N ASN A 61 -3.94 -13.34 17.73
CA ASN A 61 -3.80 -12.02 18.34
C ASN A 61 -2.57 -11.95 19.24
N GLU A 62 -2.34 -12.97 20.07
CA GLU A 62 -1.22 -12.98 21.01
C GLU A 62 0.13 -13.13 20.30
N LEU A 63 0.23 -14.06 19.35
CA LEU A 63 1.43 -14.24 18.52
C LEU A 63 1.74 -12.98 17.71
N GLY A 64 0.71 -12.33 17.16
CA GLY A 64 0.84 -11.05 16.49
C GLY A 64 1.38 -9.98 17.41
N ARG A 65 0.85 -9.86 18.64
CA ARG A 65 1.32 -8.92 19.67
C ARG A 65 2.79 -9.13 20.02
N LEU A 66 3.22 -10.39 20.13
CA LEU A 66 4.61 -10.79 20.40
C LEU A 66 5.55 -10.63 19.19
N GLY A 67 5.02 -10.37 17.99
CA GLY A 67 5.82 -10.26 16.77
C GLY A 67 6.21 -11.61 16.15
N HIS A 68 5.65 -12.72 16.63
CA HIS A 68 5.87 -14.07 16.09
C HIS A 68 5.07 -14.30 14.80
N PHE A 69 5.34 -13.51 13.76
CA PHE A 69 4.56 -13.55 12.52
C PHE A 69 4.76 -14.83 11.69
N ALA A 70 5.92 -15.48 11.76
CA ALA A 70 6.12 -16.80 11.16
C ALA A 70 5.13 -17.82 11.76
N CYS A 71 4.95 -17.80 13.09
CA CYS A 71 3.95 -18.62 13.76
C CYS A 71 2.52 -18.22 13.40
N CYS A 72 2.24 -16.94 13.13
CA CYS A 72 0.93 -16.52 12.61
C CYS A 72 0.65 -17.11 11.23
N GLN A 73 1.66 -17.22 10.35
CA GLN A 73 1.52 -17.85 9.04
C GLN A 73 1.28 -19.35 9.14
N ASP A 74 2.07 -20.05 9.95
CA ASP A 74 1.85 -21.46 10.25
C ASP A 74 0.45 -21.70 10.83
N LEU A 75 0.00 -20.81 11.72
CA LEU A 75 -1.34 -20.91 12.31
C LEU A 75 -2.45 -20.69 11.26
N LEU A 76 -2.27 -19.77 10.31
CA LEU A 76 -3.19 -19.61 9.18
C LEU A 76 -3.28 -20.89 8.34
N ASP A 77 -2.12 -21.50 8.04
CA ASP A 77 -2.04 -22.73 7.24
C ASP A 77 -2.72 -23.90 7.98
N ILE A 78 -2.56 -24.01 9.31
CA ILE A 78 -3.27 -24.99 10.14
C ILE A 78 -4.77 -24.72 10.15
N MET A 79 -5.17 -23.46 10.35
CA MET A 79 -6.59 -23.07 10.38
C MET A 79 -7.30 -23.38 9.05
N ALA A 80 -6.60 -23.26 7.92
CA ALA A 80 -7.14 -23.51 6.59
C ALA A 80 -7.41 -25.00 6.31
N GLN A 81 -6.77 -25.91 7.03
CA GLN A 81 -6.96 -27.36 6.84
C GLN A 81 -8.27 -27.89 7.43
N LEU A 82 -8.87 -27.17 8.37
CA LEU A 82 -10.05 -27.61 9.12
C LEU A 82 -11.24 -26.67 8.88
N PRO A 83 -12.41 -27.18 8.44
CA PRO A 83 -13.60 -26.36 8.21
C PRO A 83 -14.07 -25.57 9.46
N SER A 84 -13.86 -26.14 10.66
CA SER A 84 -14.27 -25.53 11.93
C SER A 84 -13.41 -24.31 12.32
N THR A 85 -12.21 -24.19 11.74
CA THR A 85 -11.26 -23.11 12.05
C THR A 85 -10.94 -22.23 10.85
N THR A 86 -11.59 -22.44 9.70
CA THR A 86 -11.29 -21.71 8.46
C THR A 86 -11.10 -20.20 8.73
N PRO A 87 -9.96 -19.62 8.31
CA PRO A 87 -9.68 -18.22 8.53
C PRO A 87 -10.75 -17.33 7.90
N THR A 88 -11.02 -16.21 8.54
CA THR A 88 -12.02 -15.23 8.08
C THR A 88 -11.38 -13.85 7.94
N SER A 89 -12.14 -12.88 7.45
CA SER A 89 -11.68 -11.48 7.42
C SER A 89 -11.26 -10.97 8.79
N LEU A 90 -11.88 -11.45 9.88
CA LEU A 90 -11.45 -11.14 11.26
C LEU A 90 -10.02 -11.62 11.52
N THR A 91 -9.69 -12.85 11.14
CA THR A 91 -8.35 -13.43 11.33
C THR A 91 -7.30 -12.62 10.57
N ILE A 92 -7.60 -12.25 9.32
CA ILE A 92 -6.74 -11.39 8.50
C ILE A 92 -6.55 -10.01 9.15
N ASN A 93 -7.64 -9.40 9.63
CA ASN A 93 -7.60 -8.09 10.28
C ASN A 93 -6.78 -8.09 11.57
N THR A 94 -6.81 -9.18 12.35
CA THR A 94 -5.96 -9.33 13.54
C THR A 94 -4.48 -9.22 13.19
N ILE A 95 -4.02 -9.90 12.13
CA ILE A 95 -2.61 -9.85 11.74
C ILE A 95 -2.28 -8.49 11.12
N LEU A 96 -3.17 -7.92 10.29
CA LEU A 96 -2.98 -6.59 9.73
C LEU A 96 -2.90 -5.51 10.82
N HIS A 97 -3.67 -5.63 11.89
CA HIS A 97 -3.62 -4.73 13.04
C HIS A 97 -2.23 -4.75 13.70
N HIS A 98 -1.65 -5.94 13.91
CA HIS A 98 -0.30 -6.07 14.49
C HIS A 98 0.79 -5.64 13.52
N ALA A 99 0.67 -5.97 12.23
CA ALA A 99 1.55 -5.47 11.18
C ALA A 99 1.51 -3.92 11.12
N ARG A 100 0.34 -3.32 11.29
CA ARG A 100 0.18 -1.87 11.47
C ARG A 100 0.91 -1.44 12.73
N SER A 101 0.58 -1.96 13.91
CA SER A 101 1.18 -1.55 15.18
C SER A 101 2.72 -1.53 15.13
N GLN A 102 3.31 -2.59 14.60
CA GLN A 102 4.76 -2.79 14.50
C GLN A 102 5.39 -2.22 13.22
N ARG A 103 4.62 -1.50 12.40
CA ARG A 103 5.06 -0.86 11.14
C ARG A 103 5.71 -1.83 10.13
N ASN A 104 5.28 -3.09 10.13
CA ASN A 104 5.87 -4.13 9.29
C ASN A 104 5.06 -4.31 7.99
N PHE A 105 5.52 -3.66 6.92
CA PHE A 105 4.86 -3.72 5.61
C PHE A 105 4.96 -5.11 4.96
N THR A 106 6.08 -5.81 5.14
CA THR A 106 6.32 -7.13 4.56
C THR A 106 5.30 -8.15 5.06
N ILE A 107 5.00 -8.13 6.36
CA ILE A 107 3.98 -9.01 6.93
C ILE A 107 2.59 -8.69 6.36
N ALA A 108 2.24 -7.42 6.20
CA ALA A 108 0.98 -7.04 5.58
C ALA A 108 0.84 -7.61 4.15
N LEU A 109 1.92 -7.57 3.34
CA LEU A 109 1.94 -8.15 1.99
C LEU A 109 1.75 -9.67 2.00
N LEU A 110 2.46 -10.37 2.89
CA LEU A 110 2.35 -11.83 3.02
C LEU A 110 0.94 -12.25 3.44
N VAL A 111 0.33 -11.53 4.39
CA VAL A 111 -1.04 -11.77 4.84
C VAL A 111 -2.05 -11.52 3.72
N LEU A 112 -1.85 -10.47 2.90
CA LEU A 112 -2.72 -10.20 1.75
C LEU A 112 -2.59 -11.25 0.65
N ARG A 113 -1.37 -11.77 0.42
CA ARG A 113 -1.14 -12.89 -0.49
C ARG A 113 -1.91 -14.12 -0.02
N ARG A 114 -1.77 -14.50 1.26
CA ARG A 114 -2.52 -15.61 1.86
C ARG A 114 -4.02 -15.39 1.81
N ALA A 115 -4.52 -14.18 2.09
CA ALA A 115 -5.94 -13.87 1.96
C ALA A 115 -6.45 -14.08 0.53
N ASN A 116 -5.65 -13.73 -0.50
CA ASN A 116 -6.00 -13.95 -1.90
C ASN A 116 -5.96 -15.44 -2.31
N GLU A 117 -5.00 -16.21 -1.79
CA GLU A 117 -4.93 -17.67 -1.98
C GLU A 117 -6.14 -18.36 -1.38
N LEU A 118 -6.50 -18.00 -0.14
CA LEU A 118 -7.66 -18.53 0.60
C LEU A 118 -9.00 -17.92 0.17
N LYS A 119 -9.02 -17.04 -0.84
CA LYS A 119 -10.21 -16.33 -1.35
C LYS A 119 -10.98 -15.55 -0.27
N ILE A 120 -10.29 -15.07 0.76
CA ILE A 120 -10.87 -14.26 1.83
C ILE A 120 -11.02 -12.83 1.34
N ALA A 121 -12.26 -12.36 1.26
CA ALA A 121 -12.54 -10.98 0.86
C ALA A 121 -12.11 -10.00 1.96
N LEU A 122 -11.32 -8.99 1.56
CA LEU A 122 -10.98 -7.86 2.43
C LEU A 122 -12.24 -7.03 2.73
N ASN A 123 -12.34 -6.52 3.95
CA ASN A 123 -13.44 -5.65 4.39
C ASN A 123 -12.95 -4.23 4.67
N GLU A 124 -13.85 -3.36 5.12
CA GLU A 124 -13.53 -1.97 5.47
C GLU A 124 -12.35 -1.86 6.44
N GLN A 125 -12.34 -2.69 7.49
CA GLN A 125 -11.25 -2.70 8.47
C GLN A 125 -9.92 -3.12 7.83
N SER A 126 -9.90 -4.11 6.93
CA SER A 126 -8.67 -4.52 6.23
C SER A 126 -8.04 -3.34 5.49
N TYR A 127 -8.85 -2.60 4.72
CA TYR A 127 -8.39 -1.43 3.98
C TYR A 127 -7.95 -0.29 4.92
N HIS A 128 -8.66 -0.09 6.03
CA HIS A 128 -8.29 0.91 7.04
C HIS A 128 -6.91 0.63 7.65
N GLU A 129 -6.65 -0.61 8.06
CA GLU A 129 -5.37 -1.03 8.65
C GLU A 129 -4.21 -0.83 7.65
N LEU A 130 -4.41 -1.25 6.39
CA LEU A 130 -3.44 -1.07 5.31
C LEU A 130 -3.19 0.40 4.99
N PHE A 131 -4.24 1.22 4.87
CA PHE A 131 -4.13 2.64 4.58
C PHE A 131 -3.36 3.36 5.69
N SER A 132 -3.70 3.06 6.95
CA SER A 132 -3.01 3.61 8.12
C SER A 132 -1.56 3.14 8.25
N LEU A 133 -1.24 1.94 7.77
CA LEU A 133 0.13 1.45 7.69
C LEU A 133 0.93 2.19 6.59
N ALA A 134 0.40 2.26 5.36
CA ALA A 134 1.05 2.96 4.25
C ALA A 134 1.29 4.45 4.57
N PHE A 135 0.31 5.10 5.20
CA PHE A 135 0.43 6.49 5.64
C PHE A 135 1.57 6.68 6.65
N ARG A 136 1.62 5.85 7.71
CA ARG A 136 2.68 5.94 8.74
C ARG A 136 4.07 5.60 8.21
N LEU A 137 4.16 4.77 7.17
CA LEU A 137 5.41 4.45 6.49
C LEU A 137 5.78 5.46 5.40
N ARG A 138 4.98 6.51 5.18
CA ARG A 138 5.17 7.51 4.13
C ARG A 138 5.37 6.87 2.74
N LYS A 139 4.50 5.91 2.41
CA LYS A 139 4.49 5.17 1.15
C LYS A 139 3.37 5.67 0.23
N PRO A 140 3.62 6.70 -0.61
CA PRO A 140 2.56 7.39 -1.37
C PRO A 140 1.88 6.50 -2.41
N ASN A 141 2.63 5.67 -3.15
CA ASN A 141 2.02 4.78 -4.13
C ASN A 141 1.16 3.73 -3.44
N ALA A 142 1.69 3.07 -2.41
CA ALA A 142 0.91 2.12 -1.61
C ALA A 142 -0.37 2.77 -1.06
N LEU A 143 -0.28 3.99 -0.52
CA LEU A 143 -1.40 4.74 0.03
C LEU A 143 -2.49 4.99 -1.03
N GLY A 144 -2.09 5.45 -2.22
CA GLY A 144 -3.01 5.76 -3.31
C GLY A 144 -3.62 4.52 -3.96
N LEU A 145 -2.87 3.41 -4.04
CA LEU A 145 -3.39 2.11 -4.48
C LEU A 145 -4.46 1.59 -3.51
N ILE A 146 -4.16 1.56 -2.21
CA ILE A 146 -5.10 1.10 -1.17
C ILE A 146 -6.38 1.94 -1.19
N TRP A 147 -6.25 3.26 -1.29
CA TRP A 147 -7.39 4.17 -1.39
C TRP A 147 -8.29 3.82 -2.59
N ARG A 148 -7.71 3.68 -3.79
CA ARG A 148 -8.47 3.38 -5.00
C ARG A 148 -9.13 2.00 -4.94
N TYR A 149 -8.44 0.98 -4.44
CA TYR A 149 -9.04 -0.35 -4.25
C TYR A 149 -10.21 -0.31 -3.25
N ALA A 150 -10.04 0.39 -2.13
CA ALA A 150 -11.11 0.55 -1.15
C ALA A 150 -12.30 1.31 -1.74
N CYS A 151 -12.06 2.33 -2.58
CA CYS A 151 -13.12 3.06 -3.28
C CYS A 151 -13.86 2.18 -4.28
N MET A 152 -13.16 1.45 -5.15
CA MET A 152 -13.77 0.54 -6.14
C MET A 152 -14.63 -0.54 -5.49
N GLU A 153 -14.18 -1.08 -4.35
CA GLU A 153 -14.93 -2.10 -3.61
C GLU A 153 -16.00 -1.51 -2.68
N GLY A 154 -16.13 -0.19 -2.57
CA GLY A 154 -17.08 0.47 -1.66
C GLY A 154 -16.77 0.28 -0.18
N LYS A 155 -15.51 -0.03 0.17
CA LYS A 155 -15.05 -0.42 1.51
C LYS A 155 -14.13 0.62 2.16
N THR A 156 -14.34 1.89 1.86
CA THR A 156 -13.61 2.97 2.54
C THR A 156 -14.15 3.15 3.96
N SER A 157 -13.26 3.39 4.92
CA SER A 157 -13.67 3.76 6.29
C SER A 157 -13.88 5.26 6.44
N TRP A 158 -14.64 5.68 7.45
CA TRP A 158 -14.78 7.10 7.78
C TRP A 158 -13.44 7.77 8.04
N TYR A 159 -12.53 7.10 8.75
CA TYR A 159 -11.18 7.61 9.02
C TYR A 159 -10.35 7.81 7.74
N MET A 160 -10.44 6.90 6.77
CA MET A 160 -9.75 7.06 5.49
C MET A 160 -10.29 8.29 4.75
N ARG A 161 -11.63 8.41 4.66
CA ARG A 161 -12.28 9.54 3.99
C ARG A 161 -11.96 10.87 4.65
N ARG A 162 -11.99 10.93 5.99
CA ARG A 162 -11.61 12.14 6.73
C ARG A 162 -10.16 12.50 6.45
N ARG A 163 -9.23 11.53 6.57
CA ARG A 163 -7.81 11.77 6.33
C ARG A 163 -7.52 12.22 4.90
N VAL A 164 -8.18 11.65 3.88
CA VAL A 164 -8.04 12.12 2.50
C VAL A 164 -8.57 13.55 2.34
N SER A 165 -9.65 13.90 3.04
CA SER A 165 -10.14 15.29 3.05
C SER A 165 -9.07 16.21 3.63
N ASP A 166 -8.52 15.88 4.81
CA ASP A 166 -7.48 16.67 5.46
C ASP A 166 -6.25 16.84 4.54
N LEU A 167 -5.78 15.77 3.91
CA LEU A 167 -4.61 15.80 3.00
C LEU A 167 -4.86 16.55 1.69
N MET A 168 -6.12 16.70 1.25
CA MET A 168 -6.48 17.49 0.07
C MET A 168 -6.78 18.95 0.42
N GLU A 169 -7.24 19.22 1.64
CA GLU A 169 -7.50 20.56 2.18
C GLU A 169 -6.22 21.26 2.63
N GLU A 170 -5.17 20.51 2.98
CA GLU A 170 -3.80 21.01 3.14
C GLU A 170 -3.28 21.56 1.79
N ARG A 171 -3.79 22.73 1.39
CA ARG A 171 -3.23 23.57 0.34
C ARG A 171 -1.84 24.02 0.82
N PRO A 172 -0.77 23.79 0.05
CA PRO A 172 0.57 24.22 0.43
C PRO A 172 0.83 25.71 0.22
N GLU A 173 -0.16 26.48 -0.25
CA GLU A 173 -0.03 27.93 -0.42
C GLU A 173 -0.58 28.66 0.81
N GLY A 174 0.35 28.97 1.72
CA GLY A 174 0.30 30.14 2.60
C GLY A 174 -0.93 30.27 3.50
N GLN A 175 -1.01 29.48 4.58
CA GLN A 175 -1.70 29.90 5.79
C GLN A 175 -0.92 29.45 7.04
N THR A 176 -0.08 30.37 7.53
CA THR A 176 0.25 30.49 8.94
C THR A 176 -1.04 30.66 9.74
N THR A 177 -1.54 29.58 10.35
CA THR A 177 -2.49 29.70 11.45
C THR A 177 -1.75 29.32 12.73
N THR A 178 -1.46 30.37 13.51
CA THR A 178 -1.35 30.38 14.98
C THR A 178 -0.78 29.13 15.64
N GLY A 179 0.54 29.12 15.85
CA GLY A 179 1.15 28.38 16.97
C GLY A 179 2.11 27.24 16.64
N GLY A 180 2.39 26.93 15.37
CA GLY A 180 3.43 25.97 15.02
C GLY A 180 3.92 26.13 13.59
N LYS A 181 5.15 26.64 13.41
CA LYS A 181 5.85 26.61 12.12
C LYS A 181 6.06 25.14 11.72
N ARG A 182 5.20 24.57 10.88
CA ARG A 182 5.56 23.37 10.12
C ARG A 182 6.60 23.80 9.09
N THR A 183 7.85 23.39 9.27
CA THR A 183 8.90 23.61 8.28
C THR A 183 8.63 22.75 7.03
N ALA A 184 9.29 23.08 5.91
CA ALA A 184 9.25 22.25 4.69
C ALA A 184 9.61 20.76 4.97
N ASP A 185 10.26 20.49 6.10
CA ASP A 185 10.55 19.14 6.63
C ASP A 185 9.32 18.26 6.87
N ASP A 186 8.13 18.84 7.00
CA ASP A 186 6.91 18.09 7.29
C ASP A 186 6.12 17.67 6.05
N PHE A 187 6.48 18.13 4.83
CA PHE A 187 5.73 17.77 3.62
C PHE A 187 5.84 16.24 3.37
N PRO A 188 4.73 15.48 3.48
CA PRO A 188 4.75 14.08 3.11
C PRO A 188 4.63 13.95 1.60
N ALA A 189 5.33 12.98 1.00
CA ALA A 189 5.02 12.60 -0.38
C ALA A 189 3.58 12.08 -0.43
N LEU A 190 2.75 12.64 -1.32
CA LEU A 190 1.33 12.33 -1.40
C LEU A 190 0.91 11.93 -2.81
N PRO A 191 0.08 10.88 -2.96
CA PRO A 191 -0.55 10.56 -4.23
C PRO A 191 -1.70 11.52 -4.52
N THR A 192 -2.04 11.69 -5.80
CA THR A 192 -3.35 12.22 -6.17
C THR A 192 -4.44 11.24 -5.79
N PHE A 193 -5.45 11.71 -5.06
CA PHE A 193 -6.55 10.87 -4.57
C PHE A 193 -7.76 10.82 -5.52
N HIS A 194 -7.85 11.77 -6.44
CA HIS A 194 -8.85 11.91 -7.50
C HIS A 194 -8.21 11.80 -8.90
N GLU A 195 -9.03 11.56 -9.91
CA GLU A 195 -8.62 11.66 -11.33
C GLU A 195 -8.74 13.10 -11.84
N GLU A 196 -7.99 13.44 -12.90
CA GLU A 196 -7.96 14.80 -13.49
C GLU A 196 -9.35 15.30 -13.90
N ASN A 197 -10.20 14.40 -14.40
CA ASN A 197 -11.57 14.69 -14.81
C ASN A 197 -12.55 14.80 -13.62
N MET A 198 -12.08 14.62 -12.38
CA MET A 198 -12.84 14.78 -11.14
C MET A 198 -12.45 16.08 -10.44
N ALA A 199 -12.61 17.22 -11.11
CA ALA A 199 -12.34 18.52 -10.52
C ALA A 199 -13.16 18.70 -9.21
N PRO A 200 -12.50 18.94 -8.07
CA PRO A 200 -13.21 19.14 -6.81
C PRO A 200 -13.93 20.49 -6.86
N ARG A 201 -15.25 20.48 -6.95
CA ARG A 201 -16.07 21.66 -6.57
C ARG A 201 -15.83 21.96 -5.09
N PRO A 202 -15.93 23.21 -4.63
CA PRO A 202 -15.58 23.55 -3.25
C PRO A 202 -16.60 22.91 -2.32
N LEU A 203 -16.22 21.80 -1.71
CA LEU A 203 -17.05 21.05 -0.80
C LEU A 203 -16.15 20.59 0.33
N LYS A 204 -16.37 21.16 1.52
CA LYS A 204 -16.08 20.49 2.78
C LYS A 204 -16.43 18.99 2.59
N HIS A 205 -15.59 18.08 3.08
CA HIS A 205 -15.75 16.62 2.88
C HIS A 205 -15.35 16.09 1.48
N LEU A 206 -14.18 16.51 0.97
CA LEU A 206 -13.63 16.02 -0.30
C LEU A 206 -13.42 14.50 -0.33
N GLY A 207 -12.90 13.89 0.73
CA GLY A 207 -12.63 12.45 0.77
C GLY A 207 -13.89 11.58 0.59
N PRO A 208 -15.01 11.83 1.30
CA PRO A 208 -16.27 11.16 1.01
C PRO A 208 -16.85 11.41 -0.38
N TRP A 209 -16.61 12.59 -0.96
CA TRP A 209 -17.03 12.88 -2.32
C TRP A 209 -16.23 12.07 -3.35
N VAL A 210 -14.89 12.08 -3.23
CA VAL A 210 -13.98 11.32 -4.10
C VAL A 210 -14.26 9.83 -4.01
N ALA A 211 -14.43 9.29 -2.81
CA ALA A 211 -14.72 7.87 -2.62
C ALA A 211 -16.01 7.43 -3.32
N ARG A 212 -17.08 8.23 -3.20
CA ARG A 212 -18.36 7.97 -3.88
C ARG A 212 -18.22 8.06 -5.40
N ARG A 213 -17.52 9.07 -5.92
CA ARG A 213 -17.30 9.23 -7.36
C ARG A 213 -16.50 8.07 -7.96
N LEU A 214 -15.41 7.68 -7.32
CA LEU A 214 -14.62 6.52 -7.75
C LEU A 214 -15.43 5.22 -7.69
N TYR A 215 -16.21 5.01 -6.62
CA TYR A 215 -17.09 3.84 -6.52
C TYR A 215 -18.12 3.81 -7.65
N SER A 216 -18.88 4.89 -7.85
CA SER A 216 -19.91 4.95 -8.92
C SER A 216 -19.32 4.76 -10.32
N ARG A 217 -18.12 5.31 -10.58
CA ARG A 217 -17.45 5.18 -11.88
C ARG A 217 -16.98 3.75 -12.16
N TYR A 218 -16.51 3.04 -11.12
CA TYR A 218 -15.83 1.75 -11.28
C TYR A 218 -16.56 0.56 -10.67
N ILE A 219 -17.85 0.71 -10.31
CA ILE A 219 -18.66 -0.38 -9.75
C ILE A 219 -18.72 -1.63 -10.66
N THR A 220 -18.67 -1.41 -11.98
CA THR A 220 -18.66 -2.46 -13.01
C THR A 220 -17.27 -3.01 -13.31
N HIS A 221 -16.22 -2.47 -12.67
CA HIS A 221 -14.84 -2.82 -12.94
C HIS A 221 -14.19 -3.49 -11.72
N ARG A 222 -13.11 -4.23 -11.97
CA ARG A 222 -12.23 -4.77 -10.95
C ARG A 222 -10.79 -4.60 -11.42
N ALA A 223 -9.86 -4.40 -10.49
CA ALA A 223 -8.45 -4.37 -10.85
C ALA A 223 -8.02 -5.71 -11.46
N GLU A 224 -7.19 -5.64 -12.50
CA GLU A 224 -6.65 -6.81 -13.22
C GLU A 224 -5.75 -7.65 -12.31
N LYS A 225 -4.90 -6.99 -11.52
CA LYS A 225 -4.00 -7.63 -10.55
C LYS A 225 -4.56 -7.55 -9.13
N PRO A 226 -4.28 -8.54 -8.27
CA PRO A 226 -4.63 -8.45 -6.87
C PRO A 226 -3.80 -7.38 -6.16
N LEU A 227 -4.34 -6.82 -5.07
CA LEU A 227 -3.73 -5.70 -4.36
C LEU A 227 -2.30 -6.00 -3.88
N HIS A 228 -2.04 -7.21 -3.38
CA HIS A 228 -0.72 -7.55 -2.83
C HIS A 228 0.41 -7.51 -3.87
N GLU A 229 0.14 -7.90 -5.13
CA GLU A 229 1.13 -7.81 -6.22
C GLU A 229 1.46 -6.36 -6.54
N LEU A 230 0.44 -5.49 -6.64
CA LEU A 230 0.67 -4.07 -6.90
C LEU A 230 1.39 -3.39 -5.73
N LEU A 231 1.09 -3.78 -4.50
CA LEU A 231 1.76 -3.23 -3.33
C LEU A 231 3.23 -3.68 -3.23
N GLU A 232 3.57 -4.90 -3.61
CA GLU A 232 4.95 -5.36 -3.71
C GLU A 232 5.75 -4.51 -4.71
N LEU A 233 5.19 -4.29 -5.91
CA LEU A 233 5.80 -3.43 -6.93
C LEU A 233 5.92 -1.97 -6.46
N SER A 234 4.90 -1.45 -5.79
CA SER A 234 4.91 -0.08 -5.27
C SER A 234 5.98 0.14 -4.20
N ARG A 235 6.42 -0.93 -3.50
CA ARG A 235 7.39 -0.85 -2.41
C ARG A 235 8.71 -0.25 -2.87
N GLU A 236 9.20 -0.69 -4.02
CA GLU A 236 10.47 -0.24 -4.59
C GLU A 236 10.39 1.22 -5.05
N ILE A 237 9.30 1.58 -5.73
CA ILE A 237 9.04 2.96 -6.18
C ILE A 237 8.95 3.89 -4.98
N ASP A 238 8.20 3.51 -3.94
CA ASP A 238 8.06 4.30 -2.72
C ASP A 238 9.37 4.43 -1.94
N ASN A 239 10.23 3.40 -1.95
CA ASN A 239 11.55 3.48 -1.33
C ASN A 239 12.45 4.48 -2.06
N ARG A 240 12.40 4.53 -3.40
CA ARG A 240 13.13 5.54 -4.19
C ARG A 240 12.64 6.96 -3.89
N ILE A 241 11.32 7.17 -3.89
CA ILE A 241 10.73 8.47 -3.52
C ILE A 241 11.15 8.87 -2.11
N HIS A 242 11.16 7.93 -1.16
CA HIS A 242 11.60 8.19 0.21
C HIS A 242 13.07 8.63 0.28
N GLN A 243 13.95 8.01 -0.51
CA GLN A 243 15.36 8.40 -0.60
C GLN A 243 15.53 9.80 -1.20
N VAL A 244 14.81 10.11 -2.29
CA VAL A 244 14.82 11.44 -2.92
C VAL A 244 14.34 12.51 -1.94
N VAL A 245 13.24 12.27 -1.24
CA VAL A 245 12.72 13.19 -0.21
C VAL A 245 13.73 13.37 0.93
N LYS A 246 14.42 12.30 1.33
CA LYS A 246 15.45 12.38 2.38
C LYS A 246 16.65 13.21 1.93
N GLN A 247 17.11 13.04 0.69
CA GLN A 247 18.18 13.84 0.09
C GLN A 247 17.79 15.31 -0.03
N ALA A 248 16.58 15.60 -0.52
CA ALA A 248 16.06 16.96 -0.61
C ALA A 248 16.05 17.69 0.74
N LYS A 249 15.64 17.00 1.82
CA LYS A 249 15.66 17.54 3.18
C LYS A 249 17.06 17.83 3.71
N GLN A 250 18.04 17.00 3.33
CA GLN A 250 19.44 17.25 3.68
C GLN A 250 20.02 18.46 2.95
N GLN A 251 19.43 18.86 1.82
CA GLN A 251 19.85 19.98 0.97
C GLN A 251 18.90 21.19 1.13
N SER A 252 18.45 21.44 2.37
CA SER A 252 17.37 22.34 2.82
C SER A 252 17.12 23.64 2.01
N ASP A 253 18.16 24.24 1.42
CA ASP A 253 18.06 25.51 0.68
C ASP A 253 17.67 25.36 -0.81
N ARG A 254 17.57 24.13 -1.35
CA ARG A 254 17.31 23.85 -2.78
C ARG A 254 16.28 22.73 -3.03
N ALA A 255 15.35 22.52 -2.11
CA ALA A 255 14.30 21.52 -2.30
C ALA A 255 13.16 22.10 -3.16
N ILE A 256 12.90 21.48 -4.31
CA ILE A 256 11.77 21.82 -5.19
C ILE A 256 10.65 20.78 -5.06
N ARG A 257 9.43 21.21 -5.33
CA ARG A 257 8.27 20.32 -5.37
C ARG A 257 8.16 19.71 -6.77
N THR A 258 8.22 18.39 -6.85
CA THR A 258 8.13 17.65 -8.12
C THR A 258 6.94 16.70 -8.08
N THR A 259 6.20 16.67 -9.19
CA THR A 259 5.13 15.70 -9.43
C THR A 259 5.62 14.66 -10.41
N VAL A 260 5.65 13.40 -10.00
CA VAL A 260 6.05 12.27 -10.83
C VAL A 260 4.88 11.35 -11.12
N PRO A 261 4.90 10.61 -12.24
CA PRO A 261 3.92 9.55 -12.47
C PRO A 261 3.96 8.52 -11.33
N GLY A 262 2.78 8.21 -10.79
CA GLY A 262 2.60 7.15 -9.81
C GLY A 262 2.24 5.82 -10.48
N MET A 263 2.00 4.80 -9.65
CA MET A 263 1.61 3.48 -10.14
C MET A 263 0.19 3.48 -10.71
N ARG A 264 0.03 2.93 -11.93
CA ARG A 264 -1.26 2.79 -12.62
C ARG A 264 -1.99 1.52 -12.20
N ILE A 265 -3.32 1.57 -12.12
CA ILE A 265 -4.17 0.40 -11.91
C ILE A 265 -4.88 0.06 -13.22
N TYR A 266 -4.58 -1.09 -13.80
CA TYR A 266 -5.32 -1.61 -14.94
C TYR A 266 -6.61 -2.29 -14.50
N LEU A 267 -7.69 -2.03 -15.23
CA LEU A 267 -9.02 -2.51 -14.91
C LEU A 267 -9.51 -3.55 -15.92
N ARG A 268 -10.28 -4.50 -15.42
CA ARG A 268 -11.06 -5.47 -16.17
C ARG A 268 -12.54 -5.32 -15.81
N GLN A 269 -13.44 -5.47 -16.76
CA GLN A 269 -14.87 -5.49 -16.47
C GLN A 269 -15.22 -6.70 -15.58
N ARG A 270 -16.05 -6.47 -14.57
CA ARG A 270 -16.72 -7.55 -13.82
C ARG A 270 -17.70 -8.19 -14.81
N ILE A 271 -17.47 -9.44 -15.19
CA ILE A 271 -18.39 -10.16 -16.09
C ILE A 271 -19.74 -10.27 -15.38
N TRP A 272 -20.70 -9.45 -15.79
CA TRP A 272 -22.10 -9.57 -15.42
C TRP A 272 -22.92 -9.32 -16.68
N MET A 273 -23.47 -10.38 -17.27
CA MET A 273 -24.61 -10.29 -18.16
C MET A 273 -25.48 -11.52 -17.93
N PRO A 274 -26.77 -11.30 -17.67
CA PRO A 274 -27.72 -11.58 -18.74
C PRO A 274 -28.91 -10.61 -18.70
N ASP A 275 -28.79 -9.38 -19.25
CA ASP A 275 -29.98 -8.66 -19.82
C ASP A 275 -29.76 -7.28 -20.46
N LEU A 276 -28.53 -6.84 -20.75
CA LEU A 276 -28.34 -5.59 -21.52
C LEU A 276 -27.95 -5.87 -22.97
N LYS A 277 -28.96 -6.15 -23.80
CA LYS A 277 -28.92 -5.90 -25.24
C LYS A 277 -28.91 -4.39 -25.50
N ILE A 278 -27.74 -3.74 -25.40
CA ILE A 278 -27.52 -2.42 -26.00
C ILE A 278 -26.14 -2.42 -26.66
N TRP A 279 -26.18 -2.53 -28.00
CA TRP A 279 -25.32 -1.99 -29.06
C TRP A 279 -23.97 -1.35 -28.66
N GLY A 280 -22.86 -1.51 -29.39
CA GLY A 280 -22.64 -2.01 -30.76
C GLY A 280 -21.13 -2.08 -31.05
N PRO A 281 -20.74 -2.47 -32.28
CA PRO A 281 -19.35 -2.75 -32.64
C PRO A 281 -18.60 -1.44 -32.93
N ASN A 282 -17.65 -1.08 -32.07
CA ASN A 282 -16.53 -0.22 -32.45
C ASN A 282 -15.29 -0.79 -31.76
N LEU A 283 -14.58 -1.61 -32.53
CA LEU A 283 -13.46 -2.44 -32.12
C LEU A 283 -12.12 -1.77 -32.40
N GLU A 284 -12.04 -0.44 -32.33
CA GLU A 284 -10.83 0.33 -32.61
C GLU A 284 -10.47 1.20 -31.40
N SER A 285 -9.25 1.01 -30.89
CA SER A 285 -8.67 1.58 -29.65
C SER A 285 -9.07 0.88 -28.33
N PHE A 286 -8.64 -0.39 -28.14
CA PHE A 286 -8.60 -1.01 -26.81
C PHE A 286 -7.48 -0.39 -25.95
N ARG A 287 -7.54 0.91 -25.64
CA ARG A 287 -6.84 1.41 -24.45
C ARG A 287 -7.52 0.75 -23.25
N ARG A 288 -6.84 -0.21 -22.62
CA ARG A 288 -7.32 -0.86 -21.40
C ARG A 288 -7.69 0.25 -20.39
N PRO A 289 -8.91 0.25 -19.82
CA PRO A 289 -9.28 1.26 -18.84
C PRO A 289 -8.29 1.16 -17.68
N CYS A 290 -7.63 2.28 -17.37
CA CYS A 290 -6.70 2.35 -16.26
C CYS A 290 -6.99 3.58 -15.41
N ILE A 291 -6.70 3.46 -14.12
CA ILE A 291 -6.75 4.57 -13.17
C ILE A 291 -5.32 5.08 -13.03
N GLU A 292 -5.12 6.32 -13.42
CA GLU A 292 -3.85 7.00 -13.27
C GLU A 292 -3.72 7.64 -11.88
N MET A 293 -2.48 7.82 -11.48
CA MET A 293 -2.08 8.45 -10.24
C MET A 293 -0.76 9.16 -10.48
N THR A 294 -0.60 10.29 -9.83
CA THR A 294 0.66 11.03 -9.75
C THR A 294 1.03 11.16 -8.29
N VAL A 295 2.33 11.27 -8.00
CA VAL A 295 2.84 11.46 -6.65
C VAL A 295 3.60 12.77 -6.59
N THR A 296 3.19 13.64 -5.69
CA THR A 296 3.87 14.91 -5.45
C THR A 296 4.75 14.79 -4.21
N HIS A 297 6.02 15.16 -4.34
CA HIS A 297 7.02 15.06 -3.28
C HIS A 297 8.09 16.15 -3.40
N LEU A 298 8.94 16.28 -2.38
CA LEU A 298 10.11 17.16 -2.43
C LEU A 298 11.28 16.42 -3.10
N ALA A 299 11.97 17.10 -4.00
CA ALA A 299 13.16 16.61 -4.70
C ALA A 299 14.26 17.68 -4.72
N PRO A 300 15.54 17.28 -4.81
CA PRO A 300 16.64 18.22 -5.07
C PRO A 300 16.48 18.96 -6.40
N GLU A 301 16.84 20.25 -6.44
CA GLU A 301 16.81 21.09 -7.64
C GLU A 301 17.60 20.51 -8.85
N CYS A 302 18.67 19.74 -8.60
CA CYS A 302 19.47 19.11 -9.66
C CYS A 302 18.85 17.84 -10.30
N SER A 303 17.61 17.46 -9.95
CA SER A 303 17.00 16.19 -10.39
C SER A 303 16.13 16.31 -11.63
N LEU A 304 15.99 17.50 -12.23
CA LEU A 304 15.30 17.65 -13.50
C LEU A 304 16.19 17.04 -14.60
N PRO A 305 15.72 16.08 -15.42
CA PRO A 305 16.43 15.77 -16.64
C PRO A 305 16.49 17.06 -17.44
N ALA A 306 17.71 17.45 -17.85
CA ALA A 306 17.89 18.50 -18.83
C ALA A 306 16.92 18.23 -19.98
N ALA A 307 16.15 19.25 -20.36
CA ALA A 307 15.40 19.19 -21.60
C ALA A 307 16.41 18.78 -22.68
N ASP A 308 16.14 17.63 -23.28
CA ASP A 308 16.80 17.18 -24.49
C ASP A 308 16.31 18.11 -25.60
N ASP A 309 16.91 19.30 -25.66
CA ASP A 309 16.76 20.25 -26.74
C ASP A 309 17.58 19.70 -27.92
N GLY A 310 17.09 18.60 -28.49
CA GLY A 310 17.47 18.16 -29.81
C GLY A 310 16.94 19.17 -30.82
N GLU A 311 17.71 20.22 -31.09
CA GLU A 311 17.52 21.02 -32.29
C GLU A 311 18.67 20.79 -33.27
N ASN A 312 18.26 20.21 -34.39
CA ASN A 312 19.05 19.82 -35.54
C ASN A 312 19.93 20.97 -36.05
N ALA A 313 21.23 20.72 -36.18
CA ALA A 313 22.08 21.43 -37.13
C ALA A 313 22.75 20.40 -38.04
N SER A 314 22.09 20.11 -39.16
CA SER A 314 22.71 19.48 -40.32
C SER A 314 23.84 20.38 -40.85
N PRO A 315 25.01 19.84 -41.20
CA PRO A 315 26.02 20.57 -41.96
C PRO A 315 25.93 20.17 -43.43
N ASP A 316 25.60 21.10 -44.32
CA ASP A 316 26.10 21.01 -45.69
C ASP A 316 26.02 22.35 -46.45
N ARG A 317 27.22 22.78 -46.91
CA ARG A 317 27.53 23.51 -48.18
C ARG A 317 26.93 24.92 -48.37
N ASN A 318 27.65 25.94 -48.85
CA ASN A 318 28.83 25.99 -49.70
C ASN A 318 29.28 27.46 -49.89
N LEU A 319 30.58 27.65 -50.21
CA LEU A 319 31.21 28.67 -51.12
C LEU A 319 30.98 30.18 -50.78
N ASP A 320 31.94 31.11 -50.85
CA ASP A 320 33.24 31.15 -51.52
C ASP A 320 33.99 32.47 -51.18
N ALA A 321 35.30 32.45 -51.44
CA ALA A 321 36.18 33.55 -51.88
C ALA A 321 36.23 34.90 -51.14
N THR A 322 37.40 35.22 -50.54
CA THR A 322 38.31 36.27 -51.08
C THR A 322 39.71 36.23 -50.44
N LYS A 323 40.75 36.13 -51.31
CA LYS A 323 42.09 36.80 -51.33
C LYS A 323 42.86 36.94 -49.99
N GLY A 324 44.16 36.64 -49.86
CA GLY A 324 45.28 36.33 -50.75
C GLY A 324 46.55 36.28 -49.84
N PRO A 325 47.68 35.71 -50.28
CA PRO A 325 48.84 35.49 -49.43
C PRO A 325 49.88 36.61 -49.54
N ASP A 326 50.41 37.08 -48.42
CA ASP A 326 51.68 37.82 -48.39
C ASP A 326 52.70 37.04 -47.56
N LEU A 327 53.76 36.65 -48.28
CA LEU A 327 55.05 36.22 -47.76
C LEU A 327 55.79 37.46 -47.25
N GLU A 328 56.32 37.44 -46.03
CA GLU A 328 57.61 38.07 -45.78
C GLU A 328 58.35 37.43 -44.59
N THR A 329 59.51 36.90 -44.96
CA THR A 329 60.67 36.42 -44.22
C THR A 329 61.16 37.44 -43.19
N ILE A 330 61.72 36.99 -42.04
CA ILE A 330 63.01 37.47 -41.49
C ILE A 330 63.54 36.47 -40.45
N HIS A 331 64.81 36.11 -40.65
CA HIS A 331 65.72 35.36 -39.78
C HIS A 331 65.96 36.01 -38.40
N GLY A 332 66.37 35.20 -37.41
CA GLY A 332 67.06 35.73 -36.23
C GLY A 332 67.45 34.67 -35.19
N HIS A 333 68.76 34.44 -35.06
CA HIS A 333 69.47 33.41 -34.28
C HIS A 333 69.50 33.56 -32.74
N SER A 334 69.95 32.44 -32.12
CA SER A 334 70.65 32.28 -30.82
C SER A 334 69.74 32.08 -29.59
N LYS A 335 69.87 31.02 -28.79
CA LYS A 335 71.03 30.20 -28.40
C LYS A 335 70.67 28.72 -28.30
#